data_AF-A0A6N7H3T1-F1
#
_entry.id   AF-A0A6N7H3T1-F1
#
_cell.length_a   1.000
_cell.length_b   1.000
_cell.length_c   1.000
_cell.angle_alpha   90.00
_cell.angle_beta   90.00
_cell.angle_gamma   90.00
#
_symmetry.space_group_name_H-M   'P 1'
#
loop_
_entity.id
_entity.type
_entity.pdbx_description
1 polymer ?
#
loop_
_entity_poly.entity_id
_entity_poly.type
_entity_poly.pdbx_seq_one_letter_code
_entity_poly.pdbx_strand_id
1 'polypeptide(L)' 'MPSVRPESSSWRKSSYSNVNDCVELAWPAEGGAVRDSKNVTGPTLTVARAGLTGLIAATRSGALGR' A
#
# COMPACT_ATOMS: atom_id res chain seq x y z
N MET A 1 8.30 -27.86 -7.28
CA MET A 1 6.95 -27.26 -7.23
C MET A 1 7.08 -25.76 -7.45
N PRO A 2 6.50 -25.17 -8.51
CA PRO A 2 6.50 -23.72 -8.67
C PRO A 2 5.39 -23.13 -7.80
N SER A 3 5.76 -22.37 -6.76
CA SER A 3 4.81 -21.62 -5.95
C SER A 3 4.43 -20.36 -6.72
N VAL A 4 3.31 -20.43 -7.44
CA VAL A 4 2.67 -19.25 -8.02
C VAL A 4 2.24 -18.36 -6.87
N ARG A 5 2.96 -17.25 -6.65
CA ARG A 5 2.53 -16.18 -5.75
C ARG A 5 1.41 -15.42 -6.48
N PRO A 6 0.40 -14.87 -5.81
CA PRO A 6 -0.70 -14.15 -6.46
C PRO A 6 -0.20 -12.79 -6.97
N GLU A 7 0.53 -12.81 -8.09
CA GLU A 7 1.18 -11.67 -8.74
C GLU A 7 0.32 -11.06 -9.87
N SER A 8 -1.01 -11.12 -9.72
CA SER A 8 -1.98 -10.47 -10.62
C SER A 8 -2.63 -9.22 -10.02
N SER A 9 -2.03 -8.66 -8.97
CA SER A 9 -2.25 -7.29 -8.52
C SER A 9 -0.89 -6.77 -8.06
N SER A 10 -0.39 -5.71 -8.68
CA SER A 10 0.99 -5.22 -8.53
C SER A 10 1.28 -4.64 -7.13
N TRP A 11 1.27 -5.49 -6.11
CA TRP A 11 1.65 -5.15 -4.74
C TRP A 11 3.14 -4.83 -4.69
N ARG A 12 3.45 -3.62 -4.24
CA ARG A 12 4.80 -3.11 -4.01
C ARG A 12 5.04 -2.99 -2.52
N LYS A 13 6.05 -3.69 -2.02
CA LYS A 13 6.51 -3.57 -0.65
C LYS A 13 7.33 -2.29 -0.45
N SER A 14 7.13 -1.60 0.67
CA SER A 14 7.91 -0.41 1.01
C SER A 14 9.39 -0.77 1.25
N SER A 15 10.32 0.03 0.75
CA SER A 15 11.76 -0.12 1.04
C SER A 15 12.12 0.24 2.48
N TYR A 16 11.21 0.88 3.22
CA TYR A 16 11.34 1.14 4.66
C TYR A 16 10.82 -0.01 5.54
N SER A 17 10.51 -1.17 4.95
CA SER A 17 10.05 -2.35 5.69
C SER A 17 11.18 -2.93 6.54
N ASN A 18 11.28 -2.52 7.80
CA ASN A 18 12.15 -3.14 8.81
C ASN A 18 11.36 -4.16 9.66
N VAL A 19 11.96 -4.71 10.71
CA VAL A 19 11.41 -5.76 11.59
C VAL A 19 9.97 -5.50 12.08
N ASN A 20 9.56 -4.23 12.22
CA ASN A 20 8.25 -3.87 12.78
C ASN A 20 7.23 -3.30 11.79
N ASP A 21 7.64 -2.62 10.71
CA ASP A 21 6.74 -1.78 9.89
C ASP A 21 6.71 -2.22 8.41
N CYS A 22 6.19 -3.41 8.15
CA CYS A 22 6.14 -3.95 6.79
C CYS A 22 4.78 -3.64 6.13
N VAL A 23 4.71 -2.61 5.29
CA VAL A 23 3.50 -2.28 4.50
C VAL A 23 3.68 -2.58 3.01
N GLU A 24 2.59 -2.99 2.37
CA GLU A 24 2.50 -3.18 0.92
C GLU A 24 1.40 -2.30 0.32
N LEU A 25 1.68 -1.75 -0.86
CA LEU A 25 0.78 -0.88 -1.60
C LEU A 25 0.48 -1.48 -2.97
N ALA A 26 -0.79 -1.51 -3.38
CA ALA A 26 -1.21 -1.80 -4.74
C ALA A 26 -2.02 -0.65 -5.32
N TRP A 27 -2.04 -0.58 -6.65
CA TRP A 27 -2.84 0.36 -7.43
C TRP A 27 -3.87 -0.40 -8.27
N PRO A 28 -4.99 -0.85 -7.67
CA PRO A 28 -6.13 -1.34 -8.44
C PRO A 28 -6.79 -0.20 -9.25
N ALA A 29 -7.63 -0.54 -10.23
CA ALA A 29 -8.32 0.43 -11.07
C ALA A 29 -9.13 1.48 -10.27
N GLU A 30 -9.64 1.09 -9.09
CA GLU A 30 -10.48 1.94 -8.24
C GLU A 30 -9.69 2.89 -7.31
N GLY A 31 -8.36 2.76 -7.21
CA GLY A 31 -7.55 3.63 -6.37
C GLY A 31 -6.29 3.00 -5.83
N GLY A 32 -6.07 3.14 -4.53
CA GLY A 32 -4.97 2.54 -3.79
C GLY A 32 -5.46 1.51 -2.80
N ALA A 33 -4.69 0.45 -2.62
CA ALA A 33 -4.92 -0.54 -1.58
C ALA A 33 -3.67 -0.66 -0.72
N VAL A 34 -3.83 -0.62 0.59
CA VAL A 34 -2.75 -0.72 1.57
C VAL A 34 -3.00 -1.94 2.45
N ARG A 35 -2.01 -2.80 2.60
CA ARG A 35 -2.08 -3.92 3.54
C ARG A 35 -0.81 -4.04 4.36
N ASP A 36 -0.97 -4.65 5.53
CA ASP A 36 0.16 -5.09 6.33
C ASP A 36 0.76 -6.36 5.71
N SER A 37 2.06 -6.34 5.46
CA SER A 37 2.80 -7.45 4.86
C SER A 37 2.88 -8.66 5.79
N LYS A 38 2.68 -8.49 7.10
CA LYS A 38 2.71 -9.61 8.07
C LYS A 38 1.34 -10.29 8.14
N ASN A 39 0.27 -9.60 7.76
CA ASN A 39 -1.09 -10.12 7.71
C ASN A 39 -1.65 -10.08 6.28
N VAL A 40 -1.10 -10.94 5.42
CA VAL A 40 -1.48 -11.04 3.99
C VAL A 40 -2.95 -11.44 3.79
N THR A 41 -3.54 -12.16 4.76
CA THR A 41 -4.96 -12.56 4.79
C THR A 41 -5.85 -11.57 5.54
N GLY A 42 -5.26 -10.49 6.08
CA GLY A 42 -5.94 -9.49 6.88
C GLY A 42 -6.72 -8.47 6.04
N PRO A 43 -7.47 -7.60 6.71
CA PRO A 43 -8.20 -6.53 6.04
C PRO A 43 -7.23 -5.59 5.31
N THR A 44 -7.59 -5.23 4.08
CA THR A 44 -6.88 -4.26 3.26
C THR A 44 -7.59 -2.90 3.35
N LEU A 45 -6.83 -1.83 3.56
CA LEU A 45 -7.35 -0.47 3.51
C LEU A 45 -7.41 -0.01 2.05
N THR A 46 -8.62 0.10 1.50
CA THR A 46 -8.84 0.66 0.17
C THR A 46 -9.11 2.15 0.26
N VAL A 47 -8.39 2.93 -0.55
CA VAL A 47 -8.50 4.37 -0.64
C VAL A 47 -8.89 4.72 -2.07
N ALA A 48 -9.95 5.52 -2.24
CA ALA A 48 -10.34 6.02 -3.56
C ALA A 48 -9.19 6.81 -4.19
N ARG A 49 -9.06 6.76 -5.52
CA ARG A 49 -7.98 7.42 -6.27
C ARG A 49 -7.80 8.90 -5.90
N ALA A 50 -8.89 9.65 -5.77
CA ALA A 50 -8.85 11.05 -5.38
C ALA A 50 -8.28 11.27 -3.96
N GLY A 51 -8.66 10.42 -3.01
CA GLY A 51 -8.13 10.45 -1.65
C GLY A 51 -6.64 10.13 -1.59
N LEU A 52 -6.18 9.15 -2.37
CA LEU A 52 -4.76 8.80 -2.47
C LEU A 52 -3.94 9.94 -3.08
N THR A 53 -4.43 10.57 -4.16
CA THR A 53 -3.78 11.74 -4.76
C THR A 53 -3.68 12.90 -3.77
N GLY A 54 -4.75 13.17 -3.02
CA GLY A 54 -4.75 14.19 -1.96
C GLY A 54 -3.74 13.88 -0.86
N LEU A 55 -3.69 12.62 -0.41
CA LEU A 55 -2.71 12.17 0.59
C LEU A 55 -1.27 12.40 0.11
N ILE A 56 -0.93 11.97 -1.12
CA ILE A 56 0.41 12.14 -1.69
C ILE A 56 0.77 13.62 -1.80
N ALA A 57 -0.17 14.46 -2.25
CA ALA A 57 0.03 15.91 -2.33
C ALA A 57 0.27 16.53 -0.94
N ALA A 58 -0.47 16.10 0.07
CA ALA A 58 -0.29 16.54 1.45
C ALA A 58 1.06 16.08 2.04
N THR A 59 1.51 14.85 1.75
CA THR A 59 2.84 14.36 2.16
C THR A 59 3.94 15.20 1.50
N ARG A 60 3.82 15.47 0.19
CA ARG A 60 4.81 16.26 -0.56
C ARG A 60 4.93 17.70 -0.06
N SER A 61 3.80 18.31 0.31
CA SER A 61 3.75 19.68 0.83
C SER A 61 4.11 19.78 2.32
N GLY A 62 4.34 18.65 3.00
CA GLY A 62 4.62 18.62 4.44
C GLY A 62 3.41 18.89 5.33
N ALA A 63 2.20 18.98 4.76
CA ALA A 63 0.97 19.31 5.50
C ALA A 63 0.52 18.23 6.50
N LEU A 64 1.07 17.01 6.39
CA LEU A 64 0.83 15.89 7.30
C LEU A 64 1.75 15.87 8.53
N GLY A 65 2.80 16.69 8.56
CA GLY A 65 3.83 16.67 9.59
C GLY A 65 3.65 17.69 10.72
N ARG A 66 2.41 18.05 11.07
CA ARG A 66 2.12 19.00 12.16
C ARG A 66 1.88 18.30 13.49
#